data_AF-A0A8B7BBL9-F1
#
_entry.id   AF-A0A8B7BBL9-F1
#
_cell.length_a   1.000
_cell.length_b   1.000
_cell.length_c   1.000
_cell.angle_alpha   90.00
_cell.angle_beta   90.00
_cell.angle_gamma   90.00
#
_symmetry.space_group_name_H-M   'P 1'
#
loop_
_entity.id
_entity.type
_entity.pdbx_description
1 polymer ?
#
loop_
_entity_poly.entity_id
_entity_poly.type
_entity_poly.pdbx_seq_one_letter_code
_entity_poly.pdbx_strand_id
1 'polypeptide(L)'
;MEKYADRADMVIMFVDSYDVILAGSPSELLKKFMHSGSRLLFSAESFCWPEWGLAEQYPEVGTGKRFLNSGGFIGFAPTIHHIVRQWKYKDDSDDQLFYTQLYLDPGLREKLGLDLDHKSRIFQNLNGAL
;
A
#
# COMPACT_ATOMS: atom_id res chain seq x y z
N MET A 1 7.18 -9.28 -11.50
CA MET A 1 6.72 -7.96 -11.99
C MET A 1 7.42 -7.47 -13.26
N GLU A 2 8.59 -7.98 -13.65
CA GLU A 2 9.36 -7.53 -14.83
C GLU A 2 8.56 -7.50 -16.14
N LYS A 3 7.71 -8.51 -16.37
CA LYS A 3 6.82 -8.57 -17.54
C LYS A 3 5.91 -7.35 -17.72
N TYR A 4 5.62 -6.63 -16.63
CA TYR A 4 4.68 -5.51 -16.60
C TYR A 4 5.36 -4.17 -16.33
N ALA A 5 6.70 -4.11 -16.36
CA ALA A 5 7.49 -2.93 -16.03
C ALA A 5 7.09 -1.69 -16.84
N ASP A 6 6.77 -1.87 -18.12
CA ASP A 6 6.45 -0.77 -19.05
C ASP A 6 4.94 -0.66 -19.36
N ARG A 7 4.09 -1.42 -18.65
CA ARG A 7 2.63 -1.46 -18.89
C ARG A 7 1.90 -0.34 -18.14
N ALA A 8 2.05 0.89 -18.63
CA ALA A 8 1.46 2.09 -18.02
C ALA A 8 -0.07 2.08 -17.92
N ASP A 9 -0.75 1.31 -18.76
CA ASP A 9 -2.20 1.12 -18.80
C ASP A 9 -2.73 0.10 -17.79
N MET A 10 -1.84 -0.66 -17.14
CA MET A 10 -2.20 -1.78 -16.28
C MET A 10 -2.25 -1.36 -14.82
N VAL A 11 -3.39 -1.60 -14.18
CA VAL A 11 -3.56 -1.50 -12.72
C VAL A 11 -3.47 -2.91 -12.14
N ILE A 12 -2.67 -3.07 -11.09
CA ILE A 12 -2.51 -4.33 -10.36
C ILE A 12 -2.92 -4.08 -8.91
N MET A 13 -3.70 -4.99 -8.36
CA MET A 13 -3.96 -5.09 -6.94
C MET A 13 -3.29 -6.35 -6.42
N PHE A 14 -2.46 -6.20 -5.40
CA PHE A 14 -1.96 -7.30 -4.59
C PHE A 14 -2.78 -7.37 -3.32
N VAL A 15 -3.15 -8.59 -2.91
CA VAL A 15 -3.77 -8.89 -1.62
C VAL A 15 -3.27 -10.24 -1.13
N ASP A 16 -3.24 -10.40 0.19
CA ASP A 16 -3.18 -11.71 0.80
C ASP A 16 -4.40 -12.55 0.40
N SER A 17 -4.32 -13.87 0.63
CA SER A 17 -5.35 -14.79 0.12
C SER A 17 -6.03 -15.64 1.19
N TYR A 18 -5.39 -15.89 2.33
CA TYR A 18 -5.92 -16.81 3.34
C TYR A 18 -6.98 -16.17 4.24
N ASP A 19 -6.89 -14.85 4.44
CA ASP A 19 -7.69 -14.06 5.37
C ASP A 19 -8.33 -12.82 4.71
N VAL A 20 -8.46 -12.85 3.37
CA VAL A 20 -9.06 -11.77 2.58
C VAL A 20 -10.32 -12.25 1.87
N ILE A 21 -11.35 -11.41 1.87
CA ILE A 21 -12.55 -11.56 1.05
C ILE A 21 -12.76 -10.31 0.19
N LEU A 22 -13.22 -10.50 -1.05
CA LEU A 22 -13.55 -9.39 -1.95
C LEU A 22 -15.04 -9.04 -1.83
N ALA A 23 -15.31 -7.84 -1.33
CA ALA A 23 -16.67 -7.35 -1.03
C ALA A 23 -17.20 -6.32 -2.05
N GLY A 24 -16.50 -6.08 -3.16
CA GLY A 24 -16.85 -5.05 -4.15
C GLY A 24 -16.49 -5.46 -5.58
N SER A 25 -17.03 -4.72 -6.55
CA SER A 25 -16.78 -5.00 -7.98
C SER A 25 -15.46 -4.37 -8.47
N PRO A 26 -14.83 -4.92 -9.53
CA PRO A 26 -13.65 -4.31 -10.14
C PRO A 26 -13.89 -2.88 -10.62
N SER A 27 -15.10 -2.57 -11.13
CA SER A 27 -15.45 -1.22 -11.59
C SER A 27 -15.52 -0.22 -10.43
N GLU A 28 -16.08 -0.62 -9.29
CA GLU A 28 -16.11 0.21 -8.09
C GLU A 28 -14.69 0.42 -7.53
N LEU A 29 -13.89 -0.65 -7.47
CA LEU A 29 -12.50 -0.62 -7.05
C LEU A 29 -11.70 0.40 -7.88
N LEU A 30 -11.74 0.29 -9.22
CA LEU A 30 -11.03 1.21 -10.11
C LEU A 30 -11.54 2.64 -9.96
N LYS A 31 -12.86 2.86 -9.82
CA LYS A 31 -13.42 4.19 -9.60
C LYS A 31 -12.87 4.82 -8.32
N LYS A 32 -12.81 4.07 -7.21
CA LYS A 32 -12.25 4.56 -5.94
C LYS A 32 -10.76 4.80 -6.02
N PHE A 33 -10.01 3.91 -6.66
CA PHE A 33 -8.57 4.07 -6.87
C PHE A 33 -8.27 5.33 -7.68
N MET A 34 -8.94 5.54 -8.81
CA MET A 34 -8.76 6.76 -9.62
C MET A 34 -9.16 8.03 -8.86
N HIS A 35 -10.20 7.97 -8.01
CA HIS A 35 -10.60 9.10 -7.16
C HIS A 35 -9.58 9.43 -6.06
N SER A 36 -8.76 8.46 -5.62
CA SER A 36 -7.70 8.71 -4.65
C SER A 36 -6.62 9.65 -5.18
N GLY A 37 -6.42 9.70 -6.51
CA GLY A 37 -5.33 10.45 -7.14
C GLY A 37 -3.95 9.78 -6.98
N SER A 38 -3.87 8.66 -6.25
CA SER A 38 -2.63 7.94 -5.99
C SER A 38 -2.15 7.18 -7.21
N ARG A 39 -0.83 6.94 -7.29
CA ARG A 39 -0.25 6.02 -8.28
C ARG A 39 -0.04 4.62 -7.70
N LEU A 40 0.11 4.52 -6.38
CA LEU A 40 0.16 3.28 -5.62
C LEU A 40 -0.40 3.55 -4.21
N LEU A 41 -1.57 2.99 -3.95
CA LEU A 41 -2.31 3.13 -2.71
C LEU A 41 -2.16 1.85 -1.89
N PHE A 42 -1.51 1.94 -0.74
CA PHE A 42 -1.46 0.86 0.24
C PHE A 42 -2.69 0.91 1.16
N SER A 43 -3.04 -0.25 1.72
CA SER A 43 -3.97 -0.28 2.84
C SER A 43 -3.39 0.41 4.07
N ALA A 44 -4.27 0.94 4.91
CA ALA A 44 -3.88 1.60 6.16
C ALA A 44 -4.40 0.83 7.38
N GLU A 45 -3.67 0.89 8.49
CA GLU A 45 -4.03 0.25 9.75
C GLU A 45 -3.76 1.14 10.98
N SER A 46 -4.21 0.67 12.14
CA SER A 46 -4.14 1.39 13.42
C SER A 46 -2.77 1.33 14.07
N PHE A 47 -1.95 0.32 13.75
CA PHE A 47 -0.69 0.05 14.45
C PHE A 47 0.52 0.27 13.54
N CYS A 48 1.58 0.87 14.11
CA CYS A 48 2.87 0.93 13.45
C CYS A 48 3.62 -0.37 13.77
N TRP A 49 3.60 -1.32 12.83
CA TRP A 49 4.19 -2.64 12.96
C TRP A 49 5.12 -2.93 11.78
N PRO A 50 6.25 -3.65 11.95
CA PRO A 50 6.74 -4.24 13.21
C PRO A 50 7.50 -3.25 14.10
N GLU A 51 8.04 -2.17 13.54
CA GLU A 51 8.87 -1.19 14.24
C GLU A 51 8.07 0.04 14.68
N TRP A 52 7.47 -0.03 15.87
CA TRP A 52 6.65 1.07 16.43
C TRP A 52 7.38 2.43 16.52
N GLY A 53 8.71 2.42 16.64
CA GLY A 53 9.54 3.64 16.66
C GLY A 53 9.53 4.44 15.35
N LEU A 54 9.04 3.85 14.25
CA LEU A 54 8.89 4.55 12.97
C LEU A 54 7.64 5.46 12.93
N ALA A 55 6.75 5.37 13.93
CA ALA A 55 5.49 6.10 13.94
C ALA A 55 5.65 7.62 13.78
N GLU A 56 6.71 8.21 14.36
CA GLU A 56 6.99 9.65 14.27
C GLU A 56 7.35 10.11 12.84
N GLN A 57 7.81 9.20 11.98
CA GLN A 57 8.18 9.51 10.60
C GLN A 57 6.98 9.51 9.64
N TYR A 58 5.86 8.91 10.04
CA TYR A 58 4.65 8.92 9.24
C TYR A 58 4.05 10.33 9.20
N PRO A 59 3.46 10.77 8.08
CA PRO A 59 2.68 12.00 8.04
C PRO A 59 1.55 12.00 9.09
N GLU A 60 1.28 13.15 9.70
CA GLU A 60 0.13 13.31 10.57
C GLU A 60 -1.18 13.20 9.77
N VAL A 61 -2.16 12.49 10.32
CA VAL A 61 -3.49 12.35 9.73
C VAL A 61 -4.53 12.77 10.75
N GLY A 62 -5.40 13.72 10.38
CA GLY A 62 -6.40 14.24 11.33
C GLY A 62 -7.45 13.20 11.72
N THR A 63 -7.97 12.46 10.75
CA THR A 63 -8.92 11.35 10.98
C THR A 63 -8.61 10.20 10.05
N GLY A 64 -8.53 8.98 10.61
CA GLY A 64 -8.24 7.77 9.85
C GLY A 64 -7.10 6.94 10.45
N LYS A 65 -6.76 5.87 9.74
CA LYS A 65 -5.66 4.95 10.03
C LYS A 65 -4.37 5.55 9.47
N ARG A 66 -3.29 5.56 10.27
CA ARG A 66 -2.07 6.33 9.96
C ARG A 66 -0.98 5.49 9.30
N PHE A 67 -0.92 4.20 9.60
CA PHE A 67 0.23 3.36 9.29
C PHE A 67 -0.05 2.42 8.13
N LEU A 68 1.00 2.04 7.40
CA LEU A 68 0.92 1.15 6.25
C LEU A 68 0.64 -0.28 6.69
N ASN A 69 -0.16 -1.00 5.91
CA ASN A 69 -0.28 -2.46 5.96
C ASN A 69 0.01 -3.06 4.57
N SER A 70 0.87 -4.08 4.50
CA SER A 70 1.32 -4.67 3.22
C SER A 70 0.40 -5.74 2.64
N GLY A 71 -0.56 -6.25 3.43
CA GLY A 71 -1.50 -7.30 3.02
C GLY A 71 -2.48 -6.88 1.92
N GLY A 72 -2.52 -5.59 1.57
CA GLY A 72 -3.27 -5.08 0.42
C GLY A 72 -2.73 -3.77 -0.14
N PHE A 73 -2.53 -3.72 -1.45
CA PHE A 73 -2.22 -2.48 -2.17
C PHE A 73 -2.66 -2.53 -3.64
N ILE A 74 -2.95 -1.37 -4.21
CA ILE A 74 -3.36 -1.21 -5.62
C ILE A 74 -2.61 -0.06 -6.28
N GLY A 75 -2.13 -0.27 -7.51
CA GLY A 75 -1.38 0.75 -8.22
C GLY A 75 -1.12 0.44 -9.68
N PHE A 76 -0.52 1.39 -10.37
CA PHE A 76 -0.05 1.18 -11.74
C PHE A 76 1.14 0.21 -11.77
N ALA A 77 1.14 -0.70 -12.74
CA ALA A 77 2.15 -1.75 -12.84
C ALA A 77 3.60 -1.23 -12.87
N PRO A 78 3.94 -0.12 -13.57
CA PRO A 78 5.29 0.44 -13.52
C PRO A 78 5.69 0.95 -12.12
N THR A 79 4.74 1.56 -11.38
CA THR A 79 4.98 2.05 -10.02
C THR A 79 5.23 0.89 -9.07
N ILE A 80 4.37 -0.15 -9.12
CA ILE A 80 4.56 -1.37 -8.32
C ILE A 80 5.88 -2.05 -8.68
N HIS A 81 6.22 -2.17 -9.97
CA HIS A 81 7.48 -2.75 -10.39
C HIS A 81 8.69 -1.99 -9.82
N HIS A 82 8.66 -0.65 -9.83
CA HIS A 82 9.72 0.19 -9.26
C HIS A 82 9.92 -0.04 -7.76
N ILE A 83 8.85 -0.32 -7.03
CA ILE A 83 8.91 -0.67 -5.61
C ILE A 83 9.46 -2.09 -5.43
N VAL A 84 8.78 -3.11 -5.96
CA VAL A 84 9.11 -4.51 -5.63
C VAL A 84 10.47 -4.96 -6.16
N ARG A 85 11.01 -4.32 -7.21
CA ARG A 85 12.35 -4.63 -7.72
C ARG A 85 13.49 -4.23 -6.78
N GLN A 86 13.18 -3.43 -5.75
CA GLN A 86 14.15 -3.03 -4.72
C GLN A 86 14.31 -4.10 -3.64
N TRP A 87 13.44 -5.10 -3.61
CA TRP A 87 13.57 -6.24 -2.71
C TRP A 87 14.87 -6.99 -2.98
N LYS A 88 15.71 -7.06 -1.95
CA LYS A 88 17.01 -7.75 -1.96
C LYS A 88 17.26 -8.48 -0.63
N TYR A 89 16.19 -8.68 0.13
CA TYR A 89 16.20 -9.27 1.46
C TYR A 89 15.94 -10.77 1.36
N LYS A 90 16.00 -11.46 2.51
CA LYS A 90 15.78 -12.91 2.59
C LYS A 90 14.29 -13.23 2.49
N ASP A 91 13.97 -14.47 2.14
CA ASP A 91 12.59 -14.94 2.03
C ASP A 91 11.81 -14.90 3.36
N ASP A 92 12.50 -14.87 4.51
CA ASP A 92 11.93 -14.76 5.86
C ASP A 92 11.97 -13.33 6.41
N SER A 93 12.37 -12.35 5.60
CA SER A 93 12.33 -10.94 5.98
C SER A 93 10.92 -10.38 5.93
N ASP A 94 10.63 -9.43 6.82
CA ASP A 94 9.31 -8.83 6.94
C ASP A 94 8.98 -7.93 5.73
N ASP A 95 7.93 -8.28 5.01
CA ASP A 95 7.47 -7.54 3.83
C ASP A 95 6.86 -6.19 4.22
N GLN A 96 6.13 -6.13 5.34
CA GLN A 96 5.54 -4.88 5.84
C GLN A 96 6.61 -3.83 6.19
N LEU A 97 7.71 -4.24 6.83
CA LEU A 97 8.84 -3.37 7.14
C LEU A 97 9.51 -2.84 5.87
N PHE A 98 9.66 -3.68 4.84
CA PHE A 98 10.19 -3.26 3.55
C PHE A 98 9.34 -2.16 2.90
N TYR A 99 8.02 -2.37 2.79
CA TYR A 99 7.13 -1.36 2.22
C TYR A 99 7.06 -0.10 3.10
N THR A 100 7.06 -0.27 4.42
CA THR A 100 7.11 0.85 5.38
C THR A 100 8.33 1.73 5.14
N GLN A 101 9.54 1.15 5.04
CA GLN A 101 10.77 1.92 4.82
C GLN A 101 10.73 2.71 3.51
N LEU A 102 10.19 2.12 2.43
CA LEU A 102 10.03 2.81 1.14
C LEU A 102 8.98 3.92 1.20
N TYR A 103 7.87 3.71 1.90
CA TYR A 103 6.85 4.75 2.09
C TYR A 103 7.34 5.92 2.95
N LEU A 104 8.22 5.65 3.92
CA LEU A 104 8.74 6.67 4.83
C LEU A 104 9.80 7.57 4.20
N ASP A 105 10.46 7.16 3.11
CA ASP A 105 11.29 8.05 2.29
C ASP A 105 10.40 9.12 1.64
N PRO A 106 10.50 10.41 2.06
CA PRO A 106 9.62 11.45 1.56
C PRO A 106 9.80 11.72 0.06
N GLY A 107 11.05 11.62 -0.43
CA GLY A 107 11.38 11.85 -1.82
C GLY A 107 10.85 10.72 -2.71
N LEU A 108 10.94 9.47 -2.25
CA LEU A 108 10.37 8.34 -2.97
C LEU A 108 8.84 8.38 -2.94
N ARG A 109 8.25 8.68 -1.79
CA ARG A 109 6.80 8.83 -1.60
C ARG A 109 6.21 9.86 -2.55
N GLU A 110 6.81 11.05 -2.62
CA GLU A 110 6.38 12.11 -3.54
C GLU A 110 6.59 11.72 -5.00
N LYS A 111 7.81 11.26 -5.35
CA LYS A 111 8.18 10.92 -6.73
C LYS A 111 7.29 9.84 -7.34
N LEU A 112 6.91 8.84 -6.54
CA LEU A 112 6.12 7.71 -7.00
C LEU A 112 4.63 7.86 -6.73
N GLY A 113 4.19 8.93 -6.06
CA GLY A 113 2.78 9.14 -5.68
C GLY A 113 2.24 8.00 -4.82
N LEU A 114 2.93 7.69 -3.72
CA LEU A 114 2.54 6.65 -2.78
C LEU A 114 1.60 7.22 -1.71
N ASP A 115 0.47 6.57 -1.47
CA ASP A 115 -0.50 6.97 -0.46
C ASP A 115 -0.99 5.79 0.37
N LEU A 116 -1.69 6.07 1.47
CA LEU A 116 -2.38 5.08 2.29
C LEU A 116 -3.89 5.33 2.26
N ASP A 117 -4.69 4.27 2.25
CA ASP A 117 -6.15 4.34 2.34
C ASP A 117 -6.64 4.62 3.76
N HIS A 118 -6.33 5.82 4.28
CA HIS A 118 -6.54 6.21 5.67
C HIS A 118 -7.99 6.05 6.16
N LYS A 119 -8.98 6.06 5.26
CA LYS A 119 -10.41 6.01 5.59
C LYS A 119 -11.08 4.71 5.15
N SER A 120 -10.30 3.67 4.87
CA SER A 120 -10.79 2.34 4.51
C SER A 120 -11.80 2.34 3.36
N ARG A 121 -11.56 3.15 2.32
CA ARG A 121 -12.48 3.26 1.17
C ARG A 121 -12.41 2.03 0.28
N ILE A 122 -11.23 1.44 0.17
CA ILE A 122 -10.89 0.26 -0.64
C ILE A 122 -10.51 -0.91 0.27
N PHE A 123 -9.65 -0.68 1.26
CA PHE A 123 -9.11 -1.74 2.12
C PHE A 123 -9.61 -1.60 3.55
N GLN A 124 -10.11 -2.69 4.13
CA GLN A 124 -10.55 -2.74 5.52
C GLN A 124 -9.74 -3.79 6.28
N ASN A 125 -8.66 -3.34 6.92
CA ASN A 125 -7.91 -4.16 7.87
C ASN A 125 -8.71 -4.26 9.18
N LEU A 126 -8.85 -5.48 9.73
CA LEU A 126 -9.74 -5.73 10.88
C LEU A 126 -9.07 -5.44 12.23
N ASN A 127 -7.76 -5.64 12.33
CA ASN A 127 -7.04 -5.48 13.58
C ASN A 127 -7.09 -4.02 14.07
N GLY A 128 -7.57 -3.78 15.29
CA GLY A 128 -7.68 -2.44 15.88
C GLY A 128 -8.67 -1.51 15.17
N ALA A 129 -9.64 -2.04 14.43
CA ALA A 129 -10.65 -1.28 13.69
C ALA A 129 -12.07 -1.35 14.29
N LEU A 130 -12.25 -2.05 15.42
CA LEU A 130 -13.49 -2.17 16.19
C LEU A 130 -13.48 -1.23 17.41
#